data_AF-A0A1C6WVF6-F1
#
_entry.id   AF-A0A1C6WVF6-F1
#
_cell.length_a   1.000
_cell.length_b   1.000
_cell.length_c   1.000
_cell.angle_alpha   90.00
_cell.angle_beta   90.00
_cell.angle_gamma   90.00
#
_symmetry.space_group_name_H-M   'P 1'
#
loop_
_entity.id
_entity.type
_entity.pdbx_description
1 polymer ?
#
loop_
_entity_poly.entity_id
_entity_poly.type
_entity_poly.pdbx_seq_one_letter_code
_entity_poly.pdbx_strand_id
1 'polypeptide(L)'
;VILGNGAIDVALHDTYYVIAHFHFVLSIGAIIALFTSVSFFQESFFGKTLRENTIIVLWSILFFVGVVLTFLPMHFLGFNVMPRRIPDYPDALNGWNMICSIGSTMTLFGLLIFK
;
A
#
# COMPACT_ATOMS: atom_id res chain seq x y z
N VAL A 1 -17.28 -7.14 -3.91
CA VAL A 1 -16.61 -6.21 -4.84
C VAL A 1 -17.49 -4.97 -4.98
N ILE A 2 -17.13 -3.84 -4.38
CA ILE A 2 -17.99 -2.62 -4.35
C ILE A 2 -17.99 -1.90 -5.70
N LEU A 3 -16.80 -1.68 -6.28
CA LEU A 3 -16.62 -1.06 -7.60
C LEU A 3 -17.13 -1.91 -8.78
N GLY A 4 -17.57 -3.15 -8.54
CA GLY A 4 -18.19 -3.98 -9.56
C GLY A 4 -19.66 -3.61 -9.83
N ASN A 5 -20.24 -2.73 -9.01
CA ASN A 5 -21.61 -2.25 -9.18
C ASN A 5 -21.60 -0.90 -9.90
N GLY A 6 -22.21 -0.85 -11.10
CA GLY A 6 -22.27 0.36 -11.92
C GLY A 6 -22.96 1.55 -11.25
N ALA A 7 -23.97 1.33 -10.40
CA ALA A 7 -24.64 2.42 -9.68
C ALA A 7 -23.72 3.05 -8.62
N ILE A 8 -22.85 2.26 -7.99
CA ILE A 8 -21.89 2.74 -6.99
C ILE A 8 -20.67 3.37 -7.67
N ASP A 9 -20.24 2.83 -8.81
CA ASP A 9 -19.11 3.39 -9.57
C ASP A 9 -19.38 4.84 -9.96
N VAL A 10 -20.62 5.22 -10.32
CA VAL A 10 -20.96 6.64 -10.57
C VAL A 10 -20.55 7.58 -9.42
N ALA A 11 -20.68 7.13 -8.17
CA ALA A 11 -20.35 7.95 -7.00
C ALA A 11 -18.87 7.89 -6.60
N LEU A 12 -18.19 6.78 -6.89
CA LEU A 12 -16.81 6.54 -6.44
C LEU A 12 -15.78 6.66 -7.58
N HIS A 13 -16.24 6.79 -8.83
CA HIS A 13 -15.38 6.97 -9.98
C HIS A 13 -14.52 8.22 -9.79
N ASP A 14 -13.28 8.15 -10.28
CA ASP A 14 -12.30 9.23 -10.14
C ASP A 14 -11.99 9.68 -8.70
N THR A 15 -12.45 8.96 -7.67
CA THR A 15 -12.09 9.26 -6.28
C THR A 15 -10.88 8.45 -5.83
N TYR A 16 -10.35 8.83 -4.66
CA TYR A 16 -9.32 8.05 -3.96
C TYR A 16 -9.76 6.61 -3.64
N TYR A 17 -11.06 6.28 -3.70
CA TYR A 17 -11.55 4.92 -3.44
C TYR A 17 -11.02 3.92 -4.48
N VAL A 18 -10.98 4.32 -5.76
CA VAL A 18 -10.46 3.48 -6.85
C VAL A 18 -8.96 3.26 -6.69
N ILE A 19 -8.22 4.31 -6.30
CA ILE A 19 -6.79 4.21 -6.00
C ILE A 19 -6.56 3.24 -4.85
N ALA A 20 -7.32 3.41 -3.76
CA ALA A 20 -7.22 2.59 -2.57
C ALA A 20 -7.47 1.12 -2.88
N HIS A 21 -8.55 0.80 -3.60
CA HIS A 21 -8.89 -0.57 -3.98
C HIS A 21 -7.77 -1.23 -4.80
N PHE A 22 -7.30 -0.56 -5.87
CA PHE A 22 -6.29 -1.12 -6.75
C PHE A 22 -4.95 -1.33 -6.05
N HIS A 23 -4.46 -0.32 -5.32
CA HIS A 23 -3.18 -0.41 -4.65
C HIS A 23 -3.21 -1.38 -3.46
N PHE A 24 -4.33 -1.50 -2.74
CA PHE A 24 -4.41 -2.46 -1.65
C PHE A 24 -4.25 -3.91 -2.16
N VAL A 25 -4.90 -4.25 -3.28
CA VAL A 25 -4.76 -5.58 -3.91
C VAL A 25 -3.37 -5.76 -4.54
N LEU A 26 -2.84 -4.74 -5.22
CA LEU A 26 -1.52 -4.81 -5.85
C LEU A 26 -0.39 -4.92 -4.80
N SER A 27 -0.42 -4.07 -3.77
CA SER A 27 0.63 -4.01 -2.76
C SER A 27 0.59 -5.19 -1.79
N ILE A 28 -0.58 -5.57 -1.27
CA ILE A 28 -0.67 -6.69 -0.32
C ILE A 28 -0.68 -8.03 -1.05
N GLY A 29 -1.29 -8.11 -2.22
CA GLY A 29 -1.33 -9.34 -3.01
C GLY A 29 -0.04 -9.56 -3.79
N ALA A 30 0.16 -8.77 -4.85
CA ALA A 30 1.21 -9.04 -5.83
C ALA A 30 2.63 -8.82 -5.28
N ILE A 31 2.86 -7.71 -4.56
CA ILE A 31 4.22 -7.38 -4.08
C ILE A 31 4.65 -8.36 -2.99
N ILE A 32 3.82 -8.63 -1.98
CA ILE A 32 4.17 -9.60 -0.92
C ILE A 32 4.39 -11.00 -1.50
N ALA A 33 3.56 -11.43 -2.46
CA ALA A 33 3.73 -12.71 -3.13
C ALA A 33 5.09 -12.79 -3.87
N LEU A 34 5.48 -11.72 -4.56
CA LEU A 34 6.78 -11.62 -5.23
C LEU A 34 7.94 -11.76 -4.22
N PHE A 35 7.95 -10.96 -3.15
CA PHE A 35 9.02 -11.01 -2.15
C PHE A 35 9.08 -12.35 -1.40
N THR A 36 7.92 -12.96 -1.12
CA THR A 36 7.85 -14.29 -0.49
C THR A 36 8.37 -15.36 -1.45
N SER A 37 8.01 -15.30 -2.73
CA SER A 37 8.48 -16.25 -3.75
C SER A 37 10.00 -16.16 -3.93
N VAL A 38 10.55 -14.94 -4.04
CA VAL A 38 11.99 -14.73 -4.13
C VAL A 38 12.69 -15.26 -2.88
N SER A 39 12.16 -14.98 -1.69
CA SER A 39 12.73 -15.45 -0.41
C SER A 39 12.65 -16.97 -0.25
N PHE A 40 11.64 -17.62 -0.82
CA PHE A 40 11.48 -19.08 -0.76
C PHE A 40 12.44 -19.79 -1.72
N PHE A 41 12.59 -19.28 -2.96
CA PHE A 41 13.39 -19.94 -3.99
C PHE A 41 14.87 -19.46 -4.05
N GLN A 42 15.26 -18.48 -3.24
CA GLN A 42 16.62 -17.91 -3.25
C GLN A 42 17.74 -18.95 -3.12
N GLU A 43 17.56 -19.98 -2.27
CA GLU A 43 18.58 -20.99 -2.03
C GLU A 43 18.81 -21.84 -3.29
N SER A 44 17.72 -22.17 -3.99
CA SER A 44 17.75 -22.99 -5.20
C SER A 44 18.34 -22.24 -6.39
N PHE A 45 18.10 -20.92 -6.51
CA PHE A 45 18.58 -20.13 -7.65
C PHE A 45 19.96 -19.51 -7.44
N PHE A 46 20.28 -19.04 -6.23
CA PHE A 46 21.49 -18.24 -5.98
C PHE A 46 22.51 -18.95 -5.08
N GLY A 47 22.19 -20.13 -4.54
CA GLY A 47 23.09 -20.90 -3.67
C GLY A 47 23.47 -20.17 -2.37
N LYS A 48 22.78 -19.07 -2.05
CA LYS A 48 22.97 -18.24 -0.87
C LYS A 48 21.61 -17.95 -0.25
N THR A 49 21.54 -18.04 1.07
CA THR A 49 20.43 -17.52 1.85
C THR A 49 20.61 -16.01 2.01
N LEU A 50 19.56 -15.21 1.81
CA LEU A 50 19.53 -13.83 2.31
C LEU A 50 19.84 -13.87 3.82
N ARG A 51 20.84 -13.08 4.22
CA ARG A 51 21.39 -13.08 5.58
C ARG A 51 20.40 -12.40 6.54
N GLU A 52 20.22 -13.02 7.72
CA GLU A 52 19.41 -12.61 8.88
C GLU A 52 17.89 -12.56 8.70
N ASN A 53 17.19 -13.58 9.22
CA ASN A 53 15.73 -13.62 9.36
C ASN A 53 15.16 -12.34 10.01
N THR A 54 15.92 -11.68 10.88
CA THR A 54 15.48 -10.48 11.61
C THR A 54 15.23 -9.28 10.70
N ILE A 55 16.10 -9.02 9.73
CA ILE A 55 15.96 -7.88 8.80
C ILE A 55 14.76 -8.08 7.87
N ILE A 56 14.60 -9.30 7.34
CA ILE A 56 13.47 -9.65 6.47
C ILE A 56 12.14 -9.57 7.24
N VAL A 57 12.11 -10.04 8.49
CA VAL A 57 10.93 -9.93 9.36
C VAL A 57 10.60 -8.47 9.66
N LEU A 58 11.61 -7.67 10.04
CA LEU A 58 11.43 -6.23 10.30
C LEU A 58 10.91 -5.50 9.06
N TRP A 59 11.52 -5.75 7.90
CA TRP A 59 11.08 -5.21 6.61
C TRP A 59 9.63 -5.60 6.31
N SER A 60 9.28 -6.88 6.49
CA SER A 60 7.92 -7.38 6.21
C SER A 60 6.88 -6.70 7.10
N ILE A 61 7.19 -6.48 8.38
CA ILE A 61 6.31 -5.78 9.32
C ILE A 61 6.18 -4.30 8.93
N LEU A 62 7.30 -3.61 8.67
CA LEU A 62 7.29 -2.20 8.27
C LEU A 62 6.53 -1.99 6.96
N PHE A 63 6.74 -2.86 5.97
CA PHE A 63 6.02 -2.82 4.70
C PHE A 63 4.53 -3.06 4.91
N PHE A 64 4.14 -4.11 5.64
CA PHE A 64 2.73 -4.42 5.90
C PHE A 64 2.00 -3.28 6.62
N VAL A 65 2.57 -2.79 7.73
CA VAL A 65 2.01 -1.69 8.50
C VAL A 65 1.96 -0.41 7.67
N GLY A 66 3.03 -0.10 6.93
CA GLY A 66 3.09 1.06 6.05
C GLY A 66 2.04 1.03 4.94
N VAL A 67 1.84 -0.12 4.27
CA VAL A 67 0.83 -0.30 3.22
C VAL A 67 -0.59 -0.14 3.79
N VAL A 68 -0.88 -0.71 4.96
CA VAL A 68 -2.18 -0.55 5.62
C VAL A 68 -2.41 0.92 5.99
N LEU A 69 -1.45 1.59 6.62
CA LEU A 69 -1.57 3.02 6.96
C LEU A 69 -1.65 3.93 5.74
N THR A 70 -1.09 3.52 4.60
CA THR A 70 -1.15 4.32 3.36
C THR A 70 -2.51 4.18 2.68
N PHE A 71 -2.95 2.95 2.42
CA PHE A 71 -4.09 2.72 1.51
C PHE A 71 -5.42 2.50 2.24
N LEU A 72 -5.43 2.12 3.52
CA LEU A 72 -6.67 2.01 4.27
C LEU A 72 -7.35 3.38 4.43
N PRO A 73 -6.65 4.46 4.86
CA PRO A 73 -7.25 5.79 4.94
C PRO A 73 -7.74 6.35 3.60
N MET A 74 -7.11 5.97 2.49
CA MET A 74 -7.57 6.37 1.16
C MET A 74 -8.99 5.89 0.84
N HIS A 75 -9.48 4.80 1.46
CA HIS A 75 -10.88 4.39 1.32
C HIS A 75 -11.82 5.42 1.95
N PHE A 76 -11.47 5.98 3.11
CA PHE A 76 -12.25 7.03 3.76
C PHE A 76 -12.18 8.35 2.98
N LEU A 77 -11.01 8.71 2.44
CA LEU A 77 -10.88 9.85 1.53
C LEU A 77 -11.76 9.68 0.28
N GLY A 78 -11.79 8.47 -0.27
CA GLY A 78 -12.64 8.11 -1.39
C GLY A 78 -14.14 8.22 -1.10
N PHE A 79 -14.59 7.76 0.07
CA PHE A 79 -15.98 7.94 0.50
C PHE A 79 -16.36 9.40 0.77
N ASN A 80 -15.38 10.25 1.12
CA ASN A 80 -15.55 11.71 1.19
C ASN A 80 -15.40 12.40 -0.17
N VAL A 81 -15.40 11.63 -1.26
CA VAL A 81 -15.37 12.11 -2.65
C VAL A 81 -14.11 12.96 -2.94
N MET A 82 -12.97 12.63 -2.31
CA MET A 82 -11.70 13.26 -2.66
C MET A 82 -11.31 12.86 -4.10
N PRO A 83 -11.21 13.82 -5.04
CA PRO A 83 -10.83 13.53 -6.42
C PRO A 83 -9.38 13.08 -6.52
N ARG A 84 -9.07 12.15 -7.42
CA ARG A 84 -7.69 11.75 -7.72
C ARG A 84 -6.92 12.83 -8.48
N ARG A 85 -5.59 12.77 -8.40
CA ARG A 85 -4.65 13.56 -9.23
C ARG A 85 -4.77 15.07 -9.03
N ILE A 86 -5.17 15.50 -7.84
CA ILE A 86 -5.15 16.89 -7.41
C ILE A 86 -3.91 17.16 -6.55
N PRO A 87 -3.19 18.27 -6.77
CA PRO A 87 -2.02 18.60 -5.95
C PRO A 87 -2.41 19.18 -4.58
N ASP A 88 -3.64 19.68 -4.44
CA ASP A 88 -4.13 20.34 -3.24
C ASP A 88 -5.57 19.89 -2.92
N TYR A 89 -5.98 20.00 -1.66
CA TYR A 89 -7.25 19.49 -1.16
C TYR A 89 -7.76 20.29 0.05
N PRO A 90 -9.07 20.26 0.35
CA PRO A 90 -9.62 20.96 1.51
C PRO A 90 -9.01 20.52 2.84
N ASP A 91 -8.79 21.47 3.75
CA ASP A 91 -8.17 21.23 5.08
C ASP A 91 -8.85 20.12 5.89
N ALA A 92 -10.16 19.93 5.72
CA ALA A 92 -10.93 18.86 6.37
C ALA A 92 -10.39 17.44 6.05
N LEU A 93 -9.73 17.26 4.91
CA LEU A 93 -9.16 15.98 4.48
C LEU A 93 -7.69 15.80 4.91
N ASN A 94 -7.08 16.81 5.53
CA ASN A 94 -5.67 16.80 5.87
C ASN A 94 -5.30 15.68 6.85
N GLY A 95 -6.17 15.40 7.85
CA GLY A 95 -5.91 14.35 8.84
C GLY A 95 -5.66 12.98 8.21
N TRP A 96 -6.51 12.57 7.26
CA TRP A 96 -6.34 11.29 6.56
C TRP A 96 -5.14 11.30 5.62
N ASN A 97 -4.90 12.39 4.88
CA ASN A 97 -3.73 12.51 4.00
C ASN A 97 -2.40 12.48 4.78
N MET A 98 -2.38 13.02 5.99
CA MET A 98 -1.22 12.94 6.88
C MET A 98 -0.92 11.50 7.29
N ILE A 99 -1.95 10.72 7.66
CA ILE A 99 -1.80 9.29 7.97
C ILE A 99 -1.29 8.52 6.75
N CYS A 100 -1.84 8.80 5.56
CA CYS A 100 -1.34 8.20 4.30
C CYS A 100 0.15 8.48 4.10
N SER A 101 0.58 9.72 4.36
CA SER A 101 1.96 10.15 4.20
C SER A 101 2.89 9.44 5.20
N ILE A 102 2.47 9.31 6.46
CA ILE A 102 3.19 8.53 7.47
C ILE A 102 3.32 7.07 7.03
N GLY A 103 2.25 6.44 6.54
CA GLY A 103 2.30 5.08 6.00
C GLY A 103 3.31 4.94 4.86
N SER A 104 3.31 5.88 3.90
CA SER A 104 4.20 5.84 2.74
C SER A 104 5.66 5.98 3.15
N THR A 105 5.97 6.86 4.10
CA THR A 105 7.34 7.03 4.62
C THR A 105 7.81 5.77 5.35
N MET A 106 6.95 5.06 6.10
CA MET A 106 7.29 3.76 6.69
C MET A 106 7.67 2.73 5.63
N THR A 107 6.93 2.66 4.51
CA THR A 107 7.28 1.75 3.41
C THR A 107 8.60 2.11 2.74
N LEU A 108 8.89 3.41 2.60
CA LEU A 108 10.17 3.90 2.08
C LEU A 108 11.34 3.51 3.00
N PHE A 109 11.19 3.68 4.32
CA PHE A 109 12.19 3.24 5.29
C PHE A 109 12.39 1.73 5.24
N GLY A 110 11.32 0.95 5.05
CA GLY A 110 11.42 -0.48 4.79
C GLY A 110 12.35 -0.77 3.60
N LEU A 111 12.11 -0.16 2.45
CA LEU A 111 12.97 -0.36 1.27
C LEU A 111 14.44 0.01 1.50
N LEU A 112 14.72 1.04 2.31
CA LEU A 112 16.10 1.43 2.65
C LEU A 112 16.80 0.39 3.54
N ILE A 113 16.05 -0.29 4.42
CA ILE A 113 16.57 -1.35 5.30
C ILE A 113 16.85 -2.65 4.51
N PHE A 114 16.12 -2.88 3.42
CA PHE A 114 16.30 -4.07 2.58
C PHE A 114 17.58 -4.05 1.71
N LYS A 115 18.22 -2.89 1.57
CA LYS A 115 19.46 -2.71 0.79
C LYS A 115 20.68 -3.21 1.56
#